data_AF-A0A7Z9G7W0-F1
#
_entry.id   AF-A0A7Z9G7W0-F1
#
_cell.length_a   1.000
_cell.length_b   1.000
_cell.length_c   1.000
_cell.angle_alpha   90.00
_cell.angle_beta   90.00
_cell.angle_gamma   90.00
#
_symmetry.space_group_name_H-M   'P 1'
#
loop_
_entity.id
_entity.type
_entity.pdbx_description
1 polymer ?
#
loop_
_entity_poly.entity_id
_entity_poly.type
_entity_poly.pdbx_seq_one_letter_code
_entity_poly.pdbx_strand_id
1 'polypeptide(L)'
;MTRKIDRRRFIQAASAATLGAGLLGCNSIAQPGHAGLPLRTAGPNLWGVPSAAQMQAMLPQSAQAQSMLEVFLLGGLNPWDTFYVVPEHGHASQGDFARHQWWTFQNQGELTLSQAAELCGGGKMPLYEPFSTDSNGKTINLGPFIYPLRQRPDILARMRVYVLRHDIEPHEGAVPLAVTGSPLGAPALCSTGAHFERHFRGLGGNTHLAPYSYVIQQPSASANENFEVATATGLHHSHSRPLGIRLGPHNDFVKRLHRASVGKHGVAFDQALKHYLSEYRAGLNFHANGQAIRA
;
A
#
# COMPACT_ATOMS: atom_id res chain seq x y z
N MET A 1 -5.60 44.14 9.63
CA MET A 1 -4.20 43.77 9.30
C MET A 1 -4.00 42.29 9.55
N THR A 2 -4.15 41.45 8.53
CA THR A 2 -3.95 39.99 8.59
C THR A 2 -2.46 39.68 8.44
N ARG A 3 -1.81 39.21 9.51
CA ARG A 3 -0.41 38.77 9.44
C ARG A 3 -0.33 37.51 8.58
N LYS A 4 0.41 37.56 7.48
CA LYS A 4 0.78 36.37 6.68
C LYS A 4 1.48 35.37 7.60
N ILE A 5 0.92 34.17 7.71
CA ILE A 5 1.57 33.06 8.41
C ILE A 5 2.70 32.57 7.51
N ASP A 6 3.94 32.76 7.95
CA ASP A 6 5.15 32.21 7.31
C ASP A 6 5.03 30.67 7.25
N ARG A 7 5.38 30.08 6.11
CA ARG A 7 5.45 28.62 5.88
C ARG A 7 6.17 27.90 7.02
N ARG A 8 7.20 28.51 7.60
CA ARG A 8 7.91 27.94 8.77
C ARG A 8 7.04 27.86 10.02
N ARG A 9 6.22 28.88 10.26
CA ARG A 9 5.25 28.91 11.37
C ARG A 9 4.06 27.98 11.12
N PHE A 10 3.64 27.83 9.86
CA PHE A 10 2.61 26.84 9.50
C PHE A 10 3.09 25.41 9.75
N ILE A 11 4.32 25.07 9.34
CA ILE A 11 4.90 23.74 9.62
C ILE A 11 5.08 23.54 11.13
N GLN A 12 5.56 24.54 11.87
CA GLN A 12 5.65 24.45 13.33
C GLN A 12 4.28 24.27 14.00
N ALA A 13 3.23 24.93 13.51
CA ALA A 13 1.87 24.78 14.02
C ALA A 13 1.22 23.45 13.63
N ALA A 14 1.47 22.94 12.42
CA ALA A 14 1.02 21.63 11.97
C ALA A 14 1.71 20.50 12.73
N SER A 15 3.03 20.61 12.98
CA SER A 15 3.78 19.71 13.85
C SER A 15 3.31 19.79 15.30
N ALA A 16 2.96 20.98 15.80
CA ALA A 16 2.40 21.13 17.14
C ALA A 16 0.96 20.57 17.26
N ALA A 17 0.16 20.64 16.19
CA ALA A 17 -1.20 20.06 16.16
C ALA A 17 -1.18 18.52 16.04
N THR A 18 -0.20 17.95 15.32
CA THR A 18 0.02 16.49 15.29
C THR A 18 0.65 15.98 16.58
N LEU A 19 1.45 16.78 17.28
CA LEU A 19 1.87 16.49 18.65
C LEU A 19 0.70 16.63 19.64
N GLY A 20 -0.19 17.61 19.46
CA GLY A 20 -1.35 17.85 20.35
C GLY A 20 -2.39 16.72 20.36
N ALA A 21 -2.62 16.04 19.24
CA ALA A 21 -3.46 14.84 19.18
C ALA A 21 -2.70 13.53 19.52
N GLY A 22 -1.37 13.60 19.65
CA GLY A 22 -0.49 12.50 20.08
C GLY A 22 -0.02 12.60 21.55
N LEU A 23 -0.48 13.62 22.30
CA LEU A 23 0.00 13.94 23.65
C LEU A 23 -0.85 13.31 24.78
N LEU A 24 -1.37 12.09 24.59
CA LEU A 24 -1.75 11.20 25.68
C LEU A 24 -0.72 10.09 25.94
N GLY A 25 0.54 10.24 25.50
CA GLY A 25 1.53 9.15 25.60
C GLY A 25 3.00 9.52 25.83
N CYS A 26 3.35 10.76 26.18
CA CYS A 26 4.75 11.14 26.38
C CYS A 26 4.98 11.87 27.72
N ASN A 27 4.75 11.17 28.84
CA ASN A 27 5.33 11.56 30.13
C ASN A 27 6.64 10.82 30.36
N SER A 28 7.73 11.36 29.83
CA SER A 28 9.06 11.23 30.41
C SER A 28 9.98 12.27 29.76
N ILE A 29 9.82 13.52 30.19
CA ILE A 29 10.88 14.53 30.08
C ILE A 29 11.98 14.06 31.04
N ALA A 30 13.10 13.57 30.48
CA ALA A 30 14.37 13.53 31.17
C ALA A 30 15.32 14.51 30.47
N GLN A 31 16.02 15.28 31.28
CA GLN A 31 16.80 16.48 30.99
C GLN A 31 17.92 16.32 29.94
N PRO A 32 18.47 17.44 29.42
CA PRO A 32 19.50 17.44 28.40
C PRO A 32 20.89 17.16 29.01
N GLY A 33 21.58 16.15 28.50
CA GLY A 33 22.97 15.86 28.84
C GLY A 33 23.50 14.66 28.04
N HIS A 34 24.17 14.96 26.93
CA HIS A 34 25.13 14.15 26.16
C HIS A 34 25.02 12.61 26.04
N ALA A 35 25.07 12.19 24.77
CA ALA A 35 25.58 10.93 24.22
C ALA A 35 24.67 9.69 24.27
N GLY A 36 24.27 9.26 23.07
CA GLY A 36 23.53 8.02 22.82
C GLY A 36 22.04 8.26 22.75
N LEU A 37 21.48 8.31 21.53
CA LEU A 37 20.06 7.97 21.37
C LEU A 37 19.91 6.57 21.99
N PRO A 38 19.10 6.37 23.04
CA PRO A 38 18.83 5.02 23.47
C PRO A 38 18.19 4.34 22.27
N LEU A 39 18.84 3.29 21.75
CA LEU A 39 18.09 2.24 21.09
C LEU A 39 16.91 1.99 22.00
N ARG A 40 15.68 2.19 21.50
CA ARG A 40 14.48 1.76 22.19
C ARG A 40 14.60 0.24 22.36
N THR A 41 15.31 -0.16 23.40
CA THR A 41 15.29 -1.50 23.94
C THR A 41 13.84 -1.74 24.30
N ALA A 42 13.36 -2.88 23.82
CA ALA A 42 12.02 -3.36 24.00
C ALA A 42 11.52 -3.04 25.42
N GLY A 43 10.47 -2.23 25.52
CA GLY A 43 9.55 -2.44 26.62
C GLY A 43 9.05 -3.90 26.54
N PRO A 44 8.48 -4.46 27.61
CA PRO A 44 8.00 -5.86 27.61
C PRO A 44 6.96 -6.14 26.51
N ASN A 45 6.39 -5.09 25.92
CA ASN A 45 5.44 -5.22 24.82
C ASN A 45 6.18 -5.42 23.50
N LEU A 46 5.86 -6.54 22.83
CA LEU A 46 6.24 -6.79 21.45
C LEU A 46 5.87 -5.58 20.58
N TRP A 47 6.75 -5.22 19.65
CA TRP A 47 6.48 -4.13 18.71
C TRP A 47 5.18 -4.40 17.93
N GLY A 48 4.36 -3.36 17.77
CA GLY A 48 3.03 -3.49 17.16
C GLY A 48 1.94 -4.00 18.09
N VAL A 49 2.26 -4.40 19.33
CA VAL A 49 1.23 -4.70 20.34
C VAL A 49 0.81 -3.39 21.03
N PRO A 50 -0.47 -2.99 20.93
CA PRO A 50 -0.95 -1.76 21.56
C PRO A 50 -0.91 -1.88 23.07
N SER A 51 -0.56 -0.79 23.76
CA SER A 51 -0.77 -0.67 25.20
C SER A 51 -2.27 -0.67 25.55
N ALA A 52 -2.62 -0.91 26.80
CA ALA A 52 -4.02 -0.87 27.26
C ALA A 52 -4.73 0.45 26.91
N ALA A 53 -3.99 1.58 26.92
CA ALA A 53 -4.52 2.88 26.49
C ALA A 53 -4.74 2.94 24.97
N GLN A 54 -3.85 2.34 24.17
CA GLN A 54 -3.97 2.28 22.71
C GLN A 54 -5.05 1.31 22.24
N MET A 55 -5.35 0.27 23.02
CA MET A 55 -6.44 -0.67 22.72
C MET A 55 -7.78 0.04 22.55
N GLN A 56 -8.02 1.13 23.29
CA GLN A 56 -9.24 1.94 23.18
C GLN A 56 -9.33 2.73 21.86
N ALA A 57 -8.19 3.01 21.23
CA ALA A 57 -8.10 3.71 19.94
C ALA A 57 -8.09 2.74 18.74
N MET A 58 -8.03 1.42 18.99
CA MET A 58 -8.10 0.44 17.91
C MET A 58 -9.51 0.37 17.33
N LEU A 59 -9.58 0.01 16.05
CA LEU A 59 -10.85 -0.39 15.45
C LEU A 59 -11.43 -1.60 16.20
N PRO A 60 -12.77 -1.69 16.35
CA PRO A 60 -13.42 -2.89 16.86
C PRO A 60 -12.94 -4.13 16.10
N GLN A 61 -12.85 -5.29 16.77
CA GLN A 61 -12.31 -6.51 16.16
C GLN A 61 -13.02 -6.89 14.84
N SER A 62 -14.32 -6.61 14.72
CA SER A 62 -15.10 -6.83 13.49
C SER A 62 -14.70 -5.93 12.32
N ALA A 63 -14.03 -4.81 12.59
CA ALA A 63 -13.55 -3.84 11.60
C ALA A 63 -12.02 -3.92 11.37
N GLN A 64 -11.31 -4.78 12.10
CA GLN A 64 -9.88 -4.98 11.90
C GLN A 64 -9.63 -5.81 10.64
N ALA A 65 -8.69 -5.35 9.80
CA ALA A 65 -8.32 -6.08 8.59
C ALA A 65 -7.62 -7.40 8.95
N GLN A 66 -8.12 -8.51 8.40
CA GLN A 66 -7.50 -9.83 8.56
C GLN A 66 -6.39 -10.09 7.52
N SER A 67 -6.41 -9.35 6.42
CA SER A 67 -5.44 -9.43 5.34
C SER A 67 -5.41 -8.08 4.63
N MET A 68 -4.24 -7.69 4.15
CA MET A 68 -4.03 -6.45 3.43
C MET A 68 -3.47 -6.75 2.04
N LEU A 69 -4.06 -6.12 1.03
CA LEU A 69 -3.50 -6.03 -0.31
C LEU A 69 -2.99 -4.60 -0.50
N GLU A 70 -1.68 -4.44 -0.60
CA GLU A 70 -1.04 -3.18 -0.91
C GLU A 70 -0.59 -3.22 -2.38
N VAL A 71 -1.05 -2.23 -3.16
CA VAL A 71 -0.71 -2.12 -4.58
C VAL A 71 0.03 -0.80 -4.76
N PHE A 72 1.34 -0.91 -4.98
CA PHE A 72 2.15 0.24 -5.33
C PHE A 72 2.06 0.49 -6.82
N LEU A 73 1.60 1.69 -7.15
CA LEU A 73 1.39 2.12 -8.50
C LEU A 73 2.28 3.34 -8.70
N LEU A 74 3.22 3.23 -9.62
CA LEU A 74 4.06 4.35 -10.02
C LEU A 74 3.20 5.37 -10.77
N GLY A 75 2.47 6.19 -10.03
CA GLY A 75 1.71 7.31 -10.59
C GLY A 75 2.61 8.48 -10.93
N GLY A 76 2.22 9.27 -11.94
CA GLY A 76 2.85 10.56 -12.24
C GLY A 76 3.92 10.54 -13.34
N LEU A 77 4.25 9.38 -13.91
CA LEU A 77 5.19 9.30 -15.03
C LEU A 77 4.52 9.34 -16.40
N ASN A 78 3.27 8.91 -16.48
CA ASN A 78 2.47 9.09 -17.67
C ASN A 78 1.05 9.58 -17.29
N PRO A 79 0.39 10.32 -18.17
CA PRO A 79 -0.99 10.80 -17.98
C PRO A 79 -2.04 9.68 -17.91
N TRP A 80 -1.67 8.48 -18.32
CA TRP A 80 -2.54 7.34 -18.47
C TRP A 80 -2.83 6.72 -17.10
N ASP A 81 -1.83 6.63 -16.22
CA ASP A 81 -1.83 5.92 -14.94
C ASP A 81 -2.57 6.65 -13.79
N THR A 82 -3.70 7.30 -14.10
CA THR A 82 -4.42 8.09 -13.09
C THR A 82 -5.40 7.21 -12.31
N PHE A 83 -5.02 6.78 -11.11
CA PHE A 83 -5.89 6.09 -10.17
C PHE A 83 -6.86 7.03 -9.45
N TYR A 84 -6.37 8.23 -9.15
CA TYR A 84 -7.04 9.27 -8.38
C TYR A 84 -7.33 10.45 -9.30
N VAL A 85 -8.61 10.69 -9.59
CA VAL A 85 -9.06 11.70 -10.56
C VAL A 85 -9.95 12.71 -9.85
N VAL A 86 -9.61 13.99 -9.95
CA VAL A 86 -10.49 15.10 -9.56
C VAL A 86 -10.70 15.95 -10.81
N PRO A 87 -11.77 15.73 -11.59
CA PRO A 87 -11.97 16.37 -12.91
C PRO A 87 -11.98 17.89 -12.84
N GLU A 88 -12.27 18.49 -11.69
CA GLU A 88 -12.21 19.93 -11.51
C GLU A 88 -10.77 20.46 -11.56
N HIS A 89 -9.77 19.64 -11.20
CA HIS A 89 -8.36 20.02 -11.25
C HIS A 89 -7.83 19.97 -12.69
N GLY A 90 -7.19 21.05 -13.11
CA GLY A 90 -6.58 21.15 -14.44
C GLY A 90 -7.59 21.21 -15.58
N HIS A 91 -8.88 21.42 -15.32
CA HIS A 91 -9.88 21.61 -16.37
C HIS A 91 -9.49 22.80 -17.28
N ALA A 92 -9.94 22.79 -18.54
CA ALA A 92 -9.57 23.83 -19.51
C ALA A 92 -9.91 25.28 -19.07
N SER A 93 -10.81 25.43 -18.10
CA SER A 93 -11.19 26.72 -17.50
C SER A 93 -10.37 27.12 -16.26
N GLN A 94 -9.36 26.34 -15.85
CA GLN A 94 -8.61 26.51 -14.59
C GLN A 94 -7.25 27.21 -14.76
N GLY A 95 -7.24 28.39 -15.39
CA GLY A 95 -6.08 29.30 -15.42
C GLY A 95 -4.76 28.65 -15.85
N ASP A 96 -3.68 28.94 -15.13
CA ASP A 96 -2.31 28.50 -15.46
C ASP A 96 -2.11 26.97 -15.46
N PHE A 97 -3.08 26.23 -14.92
CA PHE A 97 -3.06 24.76 -14.93
C PHE A 97 -4.08 24.14 -15.88
N ALA A 98 -4.67 24.94 -16.77
CA ALA A 98 -5.62 24.44 -17.76
C ALA A 98 -5.01 23.34 -18.63
N ARG A 99 -5.74 22.24 -18.77
CA ARG A 99 -5.35 21.03 -19.51
C ARG A 99 -4.15 20.29 -18.93
N HIS A 100 -3.86 20.41 -17.64
CA HIS A 100 -2.89 19.57 -16.95
C HIS A 100 -3.53 18.37 -16.24
N GLN A 101 -2.68 17.48 -15.71
CA GLN A 101 -3.06 16.28 -14.96
C GLN A 101 -4.00 15.38 -15.77
N TRP A 102 -5.19 15.07 -15.23
CA TRP A 102 -6.25 14.29 -15.87
C TRP A 102 -6.59 14.80 -17.28
N TRP A 103 -6.52 16.10 -17.53
CA TRP A 103 -6.98 16.69 -18.80
C TRP A 103 -5.94 16.67 -19.92
N THR A 104 -4.70 16.28 -19.63
CA THR A 104 -3.56 16.48 -20.55
C THR A 104 -3.73 15.77 -21.89
N PHE A 105 -4.40 14.62 -21.93
CA PHE A 105 -4.54 13.81 -23.15
C PHE A 105 -5.97 13.32 -23.41
N GLN A 106 -6.96 14.12 -23.01
CA GLN A 106 -8.37 13.76 -23.23
C GLN A 106 -8.73 13.78 -24.72
N ASN A 107 -8.27 14.81 -25.45
CA ASN A 107 -8.74 15.10 -26.80
C ASN A 107 -7.61 15.40 -27.81
N GLN A 108 -6.34 15.21 -27.42
CA GLN A 108 -5.17 15.59 -28.24
C GLN A 108 -4.06 14.54 -28.08
N GLY A 109 -3.26 14.35 -29.14
CA GLY A 109 -2.17 13.36 -29.21
C GLY A 109 -2.45 12.22 -30.21
N GLU A 110 -1.43 11.38 -30.46
CA GLU A 110 -1.54 10.19 -31.31
C GLU A 110 -2.46 9.11 -30.71
N LEU A 111 -2.52 9.07 -29.37
CA LEU A 111 -3.39 8.20 -28.60
C LEU A 111 -4.05 9.05 -27.53
N THR A 112 -5.38 9.07 -27.46
CA THR A 112 -6.15 9.72 -26.38
C THR A 112 -6.34 8.79 -25.18
N LEU A 113 -6.74 9.33 -24.03
CA LEU A 113 -6.95 8.51 -22.82
C LEU A 113 -8.04 7.46 -23.04
N SER A 114 -9.09 7.82 -23.77
CA SER A 114 -10.16 6.88 -24.11
C SER A 114 -9.65 5.73 -24.96
N GLN A 115 -8.82 6.03 -25.97
CA GLN A 115 -8.26 5.01 -26.83
C GLN A 115 -7.25 4.12 -26.09
N ALA A 116 -6.40 4.70 -25.23
CA ALA A 116 -5.48 3.94 -24.39
C ALA A 116 -6.23 2.99 -23.44
N ALA A 117 -7.28 3.49 -22.77
CA ALA A 117 -8.11 2.69 -21.88
C ALA A 117 -8.82 1.54 -22.62
N GLU A 118 -9.29 1.78 -23.85
CA GLU A 118 -9.91 0.76 -24.69
C GLU A 118 -8.91 -0.35 -25.06
N LEU A 119 -7.69 0.01 -25.49
CA LEU A 119 -6.62 -0.94 -25.81
C LEU A 119 -6.17 -1.78 -24.62
N CYS A 120 -6.20 -1.21 -23.41
CA CYS A 120 -5.80 -1.90 -22.18
C CYS A 120 -6.93 -2.74 -21.54
N GLY A 121 -7.98 -3.09 -22.30
CA GLY A 121 -9.06 -3.97 -21.83
C GLY A 121 -10.13 -3.25 -21.01
N GLY A 122 -10.11 -1.92 -20.97
CA GLY A 122 -11.16 -1.11 -20.36
C GLY A 122 -12.44 -1.01 -21.19
N GLY A 123 -12.35 -1.30 -22.49
CA GLY A 123 -13.49 -1.24 -23.40
C GLY A 123 -14.19 0.13 -23.36
N LYS A 124 -15.52 0.11 -23.28
CA LYS A 124 -16.38 1.32 -23.23
C LYS A 124 -16.75 1.76 -21.80
N MET A 125 -16.01 1.32 -20.79
CA MET A 125 -16.27 1.71 -19.40
C MET A 125 -16.06 3.23 -19.22
N PRO A 126 -16.79 3.88 -18.29
CA PRO A 126 -16.56 5.29 -17.98
C PRO A 126 -15.13 5.53 -17.49
N LEU A 127 -14.42 6.48 -18.12
CA LEU A 127 -13.01 6.79 -17.83
C LEU A 127 -12.72 7.06 -16.35
N TYR A 128 -13.71 7.51 -15.59
CA TYR A 128 -13.63 7.57 -14.15
C TYR A 128 -15.00 7.30 -13.50
N GLU A 129 -14.98 6.98 -12.20
CA GLU A 129 -16.18 6.73 -11.40
C GLU A 129 -16.07 7.40 -10.03
N PRO A 130 -17.12 8.07 -9.54
CA PRO A 130 -17.12 8.67 -8.20
C PRO A 130 -16.80 7.65 -7.11
N PHE A 131 -15.97 8.03 -6.15
CA PHE A 131 -15.54 7.14 -5.06
C PHE A 131 -15.71 7.73 -3.68
N SER A 132 -15.21 8.93 -3.43
CA SER A 132 -15.30 9.57 -2.11
C SER A 132 -15.25 11.08 -2.26
N THR A 133 -15.57 11.80 -1.20
CA THR A 133 -15.28 13.23 -1.07
C THR A 133 -13.97 13.41 -0.30
N ASP A 134 -13.09 14.29 -0.76
CA ASP A 134 -11.86 14.66 -0.06
C ASP A 134 -12.12 15.66 1.08
N SER A 135 -11.07 16.02 1.83
CA SER A 135 -11.17 17.00 2.93
C SER A 135 -11.51 18.43 2.48
N ASN A 136 -11.42 18.71 1.18
CA ASN A 136 -11.74 20.01 0.57
C ASN A 136 -13.15 20.02 -0.06
N GLY A 137 -13.94 18.96 0.13
CA GLY A 137 -15.27 18.85 -0.46
C GLY A 137 -15.28 18.50 -1.94
N LYS A 138 -14.16 18.05 -2.53
CA LYS A 138 -14.06 17.63 -3.93
C LYS A 138 -14.39 16.15 -4.08
N THR A 139 -15.10 15.82 -5.14
CA THR A 139 -15.38 14.41 -5.47
C THR A 139 -14.11 13.80 -6.07
N ILE A 140 -13.57 12.83 -5.36
CA ILE A 140 -12.52 11.95 -5.82
C ILE A 140 -13.16 10.86 -6.67
N ASN A 141 -12.60 10.65 -7.85
CA ASN A 141 -13.00 9.62 -8.78
C ASN A 141 -11.85 8.62 -8.98
N LEU A 142 -12.21 7.40 -9.38
CA LEU A 142 -11.30 6.31 -9.68
C LEU A 142 -11.11 6.23 -11.19
N GLY A 143 -9.90 6.44 -11.68
CA GLY A 143 -9.64 6.44 -13.12
C GLY A 143 -9.59 5.04 -13.75
N PRO A 144 -9.17 4.95 -15.03
CA PRO A 144 -9.40 3.76 -15.84
C PRO A 144 -8.42 2.61 -15.54
N PHE A 145 -7.24 2.91 -15.00
CA PHE A 145 -6.23 1.89 -14.68
C PHE A 145 -6.64 0.93 -13.55
N ILE A 146 -7.66 1.29 -12.77
CA ILE A 146 -8.27 0.42 -11.76
C ILE A 146 -9.60 -0.15 -12.20
N TYR A 147 -9.92 -0.22 -13.49
CA TYR A 147 -11.12 -0.93 -13.93
C TYR A 147 -11.29 -2.32 -13.30
N PRO A 148 -10.24 -3.17 -13.22
CA PRO A 148 -10.39 -4.47 -12.57
C PRO A 148 -10.77 -4.37 -11.08
N LEU A 149 -10.29 -3.34 -10.37
CA LEU A 149 -10.65 -3.11 -8.97
C LEU A 149 -12.03 -2.46 -8.83
N ARG A 150 -12.42 -1.59 -9.77
CA ARG A 150 -13.74 -0.93 -9.80
C ARG A 150 -14.88 -1.92 -9.96
N GLN A 151 -14.63 -3.00 -10.71
CA GLN A 151 -15.56 -4.12 -10.86
C GLN A 151 -15.69 -5.00 -9.60
N ARG A 152 -14.95 -4.69 -8.52
CA ARG A 152 -14.95 -5.43 -7.26
C ARG A 152 -15.54 -4.57 -6.14
N PRO A 153 -16.88 -4.51 -5.99
CA PRO A 153 -17.52 -3.70 -4.96
C PRO A 153 -17.07 -4.09 -3.55
N ASP A 154 -16.73 -5.37 -3.34
CA ASP A 154 -16.18 -5.87 -2.09
C ASP A 154 -14.77 -5.34 -1.77
N ILE A 155 -13.98 -5.00 -2.80
CA ILE A 155 -12.68 -4.33 -2.64
C ILE A 155 -12.90 -2.82 -2.46
N LEU A 156 -13.71 -2.19 -3.34
CA LEU A 156 -13.98 -0.75 -3.28
C LEU A 156 -14.54 -0.31 -1.93
N ALA A 157 -15.48 -1.07 -1.34
CA ALA A 157 -16.08 -0.75 -0.04
C ALA A 157 -15.04 -0.66 1.10
N ARG A 158 -13.91 -1.36 0.96
CA ARG A 158 -12.81 -1.38 1.94
C ARG A 158 -11.60 -0.58 1.51
N MET A 159 -11.62 -0.03 0.30
CA MET A 159 -10.51 0.73 -0.25
C MET A 159 -10.31 2.03 0.53
N ARG A 160 -9.04 2.39 0.71
CA ARG A 160 -8.59 3.67 1.23
C ARG A 160 -7.53 4.20 0.29
N VAL A 161 -7.59 5.48 -0.02
CA VAL A 161 -6.62 6.14 -0.89
C VAL A 161 -5.81 7.11 -0.04
N TYR A 162 -4.49 6.93 -0.06
CA TYR A 162 -3.54 7.81 0.62
C TYR A 162 -2.74 8.55 -0.44
N VAL A 163 -2.88 9.88 -0.48
CA VAL A 163 -2.15 10.74 -1.40
C VAL A 163 -0.86 11.19 -0.71
N LEU A 164 0.27 10.81 -1.28
CA LEU A 164 1.59 11.21 -0.83
C LEU A 164 2.14 12.29 -1.76
N ARG A 165 2.84 13.27 -1.19
CA ARG A 165 3.57 14.30 -1.94
C ARG A 165 5.04 14.24 -1.56
N HIS A 166 5.92 14.36 -2.55
CA HIS A 166 7.35 14.59 -2.38
C HIS A 166 7.82 15.69 -3.33
N ASP A 167 9.06 16.15 -3.12
CA ASP A 167 9.76 17.15 -3.93
C ASP A 167 11.01 16.58 -4.62
N ILE A 168 11.15 15.26 -4.61
CA ILE A 168 12.23 14.52 -5.28
C ILE A 168 11.77 14.13 -6.70
N GLU A 169 12.67 14.17 -7.68
CA GLU A 169 12.43 13.65 -9.03
C GLU A 169 11.99 12.17 -8.94
N PRO A 170 11.03 11.70 -9.77
CA PRO A 170 10.57 10.31 -9.73
C PRO A 170 11.73 9.31 -9.96
N HIS A 171 11.45 8.03 -9.68
CA HIS A 171 12.32 6.85 -9.81
C HIS A 171 13.10 6.49 -8.54
N GLU A 172 14.35 6.93 -8.37
CA GLU A 172 15.24 6.32 -7.36
C GLU A 172 14.96 6.77 -5.92
N GLY A 173 14.60 8.04 -5.70
CA GLY A 173 14.36 8.58 -4.35
C GLY A 173 12.91 8.55 -3.91
N ALA A 174 11.98 8.69 -4.85
CA ALA A 174 10.55 8.79 -4.59
C ALA A 174 9.93 7.44 -4.19
N VAL A 175 10.34 6.34 -4.82
CA VAL A 175 9.78 5.02 -4.53
C VAL A 175 10.10 4.55 -3.10
N PRO A 176 11.35 4.62 -2.62
CA PRO A 176 11.67 4.40 -1.22
C PRO A 176 10.76 5.17 -0.26
N LEU A 177 10.58 6.46 -0.51
CA LEU A 177 9.77 7.32 0.33
C LEU A 177 8.29 6.91 0.31
N ALA A 178 7.76 6.56 -0.87
CA ALA A 178 6.36 6.14 -1.01
C ALA A 178 6.08 4.78 -0.37
N VAL A 179 7.01 3.82 -0.50
CA VAL A 179 6.84 2.44 -0.02
C VAL A 179 7.17 2.29 1.47
N THR A 180 8.13 3.07 1.98
CA THR A 180 8.68 2.88 3.33
C THR A 180 8.50 4.08 4.25
N GLY A 181 8.05 5.22 3.71
CA GLY A 181 8.04 6.50 4.43
C GLY A 181 9.45 7.06 4.71
N SER A 182 10.51 6.40 4.22
CA SER A 182 11.90 6.79 4.45
C SER A 182 12.64 7.01 3.13
N PRO A 183 13.55 8.00 3.06
CA PRO A 183 14.37 8.20 1.88
C PRO A 183 15.38 7.06 1.69
N LEU A 184 15.85 6.89 0.45
CA LEU A 184 16.91 5.93 0.12
C LEU A 184 18.15 6.17 0.99
N GLY A 185 18.80 5.09 1.44
CA GLY A 185 20.00 5.15 2.29
C GLY A 185 19.72 5.34 3.78
N ALA A 186 18.46 5.57 4.20
CA ALA A 186 18.12 5.55 5.62
C ALA A 186 18.31 4.13 6.19
N PRO A 187 19.08 3.93 7.29
CA PRO A 187 19.24 2.61 7.91
C PRO A 187 17.92 2.00 8.39
N ALA A 188 16.93 2.85 8.67
CA ALA A 188 15.59 2.46 9.09
C ALA A 188 14.63 2.18 7.92
N LEU A 189 15.07 2.28 6.65
CA LEU A 189 14.25 1.99 5.47
C LEU A 189 13.78 0.53 5.51
N CYS A 190 12.49 0.35 5.76
CA CYS A 190 11.85 -0.96 5.81
C CYS A 190 10.45 -0.91 5.23
N SER A 191 10.01 -2.01 4.62
CA SER A 191 8.67 -2.09 4.05
C SER A 191 7.62 -2.38 5.12
N THR A 192 6.37 -2.06 4.81
CA THR A 192 5.21 -2.46 5.61
C THR A 192 5.18 -3.98 5.81
N GLY A 193 5.57 -4.75 4.80
CA GLY A 193 5.69 -6.20 4.88
C GLY A 193 6.67 -6.69 5.95
N ALA A 194 7.81 -6.01 6.11
CA ALA A 194 8.79 -6.38 7.12
C ALA A 194 8.28 -6.15 8.55
N HIS A 195 7.47 -5.11 8.74
CA HIS A 195 6.77 -4.87 9.99
C HIS A 195 5.77 -5.98 10.32
N PHE A 196 4.99 -6.44 9.35
CA PHE A 196 4.05 -7.55 9.55
C PHE A 196 4.74 -8.87 9.86
N GLU A 197 5.79 -9.23 9.10
CA GLU A 197 6.58 -10.42 9.36
C GLU A 197 7.12 -10.43 10.79
N ARG A 198 7.74 -9.33 11.22
CA ARG A 198 8.27 -9.24 12.58
C ARG A 198 7.17 -9.38 13.63
N HIS A 199 6.07 -8.65 13.47
CA HIS A 199 4.98 -8.62 14.44
C HIS A 199 4.33 -9.99 14.60
N PHE A 200 3.89 -10.60 13.49
CA PHE A 200 3.14 -11.85 13.55
C PHE A 200 4.01 -13.08 13.83
N ARG A 201 5.30 -13.06 13.45
CA ARG A 201 6.25 -14.08 13.94
C ARG A 201 6.49 -13.97 15.44
N GLY A 202 6.58 -12.74 15.96
CA GLY A 202 6.69 -12.50 17.40
C GLY A 202 5.49 -13.03 18.20
N LEU A 203 4.27 -12.93 17.63
CA LEU A 203 3.04 -13.43 18.26
C LEU A 203 2.84 -14.95 18.12
N GLY A 204 3.06 -15.51 16.93
CA GLY A 204 2.78 -16.92 16.63
C GLY A 204 3.86 -17.90 17.08
N GLY A 205 5.02 -17.40 17.51
CA GLY A 205 6.22 -18.22 17.69
C GLY A 205 6.64 -18.90 16.38
N ASN A 206 7.54 -19.89 16.48
CA ASN A 206 8.05 -20.64 15.32
C ASN A 206 7.04 -21.68 14.76
N THR A 207 5.75 -21.57 15.08
CA THR A 207 4.74 -22.58 14.68
C THR A 207 4.17 -22.34 13.29
N HIS A 208 4.23 -21.10 12.80
CA HIS A 208 3.78 -20.74 11.45
C HIS A 208 4.96 -20.79 10.47
N LEU A 209 4.99 -21.82 9.62
CA LEU A 209 6.07 -22.06 8.67
C LEU A 209 6.04 -21.12 7.45
N ALA A 210 4.86 -20.65 7.05
CA ALA A 210 4.72 -19.76 5.90
C ALA A 210 5.12 -18.30 6.23
N PRO A 211 5.56 -17.52 5.24
CA PRO A 211 5.64 -16.07 5.34
C PRO A 211 4.28 -15.43 5.68
N TYR A 212 4.30 -14.37 6.47
CA TYR A 212 3.13 -13.50 6.71
C TYR A 212 3.02 -12.39 5.65
N SER A 213 4.11 -12.07 4.95
CA SER A 213 4.15 -11.04 3.91
C SER A 213 4.83 -11.55 2.65
N TYR A 214 4.23 -11.19 1.51
CA TYR A 214 4.72 -11.55 0.18
C TYR A 214 4.81 -10.29 -0.68
N VAL A 215 5.84 -10.19 -1.50
CA VAL A 215 6.00 -9.14 -2.51
C VAL A 215 6.01 -9.81 -3.86
N ILE A 216 5.03 -9.51 -4.71
CA ILE A 216 4.93 -10.10 -6.05
C ILE A 216 5.31 -9.02 -7.07
N GLN A 217 6.30 -9.33 -7.91
CA GLN A 217 6.78 -8.44 -8.97
C GLN A 217 6.51 -9.08 -10.33
N GLN A 218 5.84 -8.34 -11.21
CA GLN A 218 5.75 -8.68 -12.63
C GLN A 218 7.08 -8.40 -13.34
N PRO A 219 7.43 -9.14 -14.40
CA PRO A 219 8.64 -8.85 -15.16
C PRO A 219 8.52 -7.45 -15.77
N SER A 220 9.39 -6.53 -15.36
CA SER A 220 9.54 -5.23 -16.02
C SER A 220 11.00 -4.76 -15.95
N ALA A 221 11.42 -3.98 -16.94
CA ALA A 221 12.80 -3.53 -17.10
C ALA A 221 13.27 -2.54 -15.99
N SER A 222 12.35 -1.98 -15.22
CA SER A 222 12.60 -0.89 -14.25
C SER A 222 12.21 -1.22 -12.80
N ALA A 223 11.78 -2.45 -12.49
CA ALA A 223 11.16 -2.77 -11.19
C ALA A 223 12.09 -3.38 -10.13
N ASN A 224 13.40 -3.52 -10.37
CA ASN A 224 14.31 -4.10 -9.38
C ASN A 224 14.39 -3.27 -8.10
N GLU A 225 14.53 -1.95 -8.21
CA GLU A 225 14.58 -1.04 -7.06
C GLU A 225 13.30 -1.11 -6.23
N ASN A 226 12.13 -1.08 -6.88
CA ASN A 226 10.83 -1.18 -6.20
C ASN A 226 10.71 -2.48 -5.40
N PHE A 227 11.20 -3.59 -5.96
CA PHE A 227 11.18 -4.88 -5.29
C PHE A 227 12.16 -4.94 -4.12
N GLU A 228 13.34 -4.35 -4.26
CA GLU A 228 14.32 -4.24 -3.18
C GLU A 228 13.77 -3.42 -2.02
N VAL A 229 13.19 -2.27 -2.30
CA VAL A 229 12.52 -1.41 -1.33
C VAL A 229 11.34 -2.12 -0.66
N ALA A 230 10.47 -2.77 -1.44
CA ALA A 230 9.32 -3.51 -0.91
C ALA A 230 9.73 -4.74 -0.07
N THR A 231 10.95 -5.25 -0.25
CA THR A 231 11.50 -6.35 0.56
C THR A 231 12.52 -5.89 1.60
N ALA A 232 12.70 -4.59 1.78
CA ALA A 232 13.68 -4.04 2.72
C ALA A 232 13.28 -4.28 4.17
N THR A 233 14.24 -4.65 5.01
CA THR A 233 14.02 -4.96 6.43
C THR A 233 14.41 -3.82 7.37
N GLY A 234 15.17 -2.83 6.91
CA GLY A 234 15.70 -1.75 7.74
C GLY A 234 16.41 -2.29 8.97
N LEU A 235 16.01 -1.81 10.16
CA LEU A 235 16.55 -2.24 11.45
C LEU A 235 15.94 -3.55 11.99
N HIS A 236 15.03 -4.20 11.24
CA HIS A 236 14.51 -5.51 11.62
C HIS A 236 15.53 -6.61 11.29
N HIS A 237 15.40 -7.76 11.96
CA HIS A 237 16.23 -8.93 11.69
C HIS A 237 15.94 -9.52 10.30
N SER A 238 16.88 -10.30 9.77
CA SER A 238 16.77 -10.94 8.45
C SER A 238 15.51 -11.81 8.28
N HIS A 239 15.04 -12.46 9.35
CA HIS A 239 13.81 -13.26 9.34
C HIS A 239 12.52 -12.42 9.20
N SER A 240 12.62 -11.10 9.27
CA SER A 240 11.50 -10.19 9.01
C SER A 240 11.37 -9.85 7.52
N ARG A 241 12.21 -10.40 6.63
CA ARG A 241 12.14 -10.09 5.21
C ARG A 241 10.88 -10.72 4.57
N PRO A 242 10.04 -9.93 3.88
CA PRO A 242 8.94 -10.49 3.09
C PRO A 242 9.43 -11.47 2.03
N LEU A 243 8.66 -12.50 1.72
CA LEU A 243 8.99 -13.39 0.61
C LEU A 243 8.75 -12.68 -0.72
N GLY A 244 9.83 -12.36 -1.41
CA GLY A 244 9.80 -11.81 -2.75
C GLY A 244 9.59 -12.89 -3.81
N ILE A 245 8.58 -12.71 -4.67
CA ILE A 245 8.24 -13.59 -5.78
C ILE A 245 8.33 -12.78 -7.08
N ARG A 246 9.31 -13.12 -7.91
CA ARG A 246 9.47 -12.54 -9.25
C ARG A 246 8.83 -13.45 -10.28
N LEU A 247 7.84 -12.94 -11.01
CA LEU A 247 7.21 -13.70 -12.08
C LEU A 247 8.14 -13.70 -13.31
N GLY A 248 8.25 -14.85 -13.99
CA GLY A 248 9.05 -14.99 -15.21
C GLY A 248 8.40 -14.32 -16.44
N PRO A 249 9.18 -14.04 -17.50
CA PRO A 249 8.71 -13.34 -18.70
C PRO A 249 7.59 -14.07 -19.46
N HIS A 250 7.52 -15.40 -19.34
CA HIS A 250 6.46 -16.25 -19.91
C HIS A 250 5.50 -16.75 -18.82
N ASN A 251 5.04 -15.86 -17.94
CA ASN A 251 4.06 -16.25 -16.94
C ASN A 251 2.63 -16.18 -17.53
N ASP A 252 1.96 -17.33 -17.60
CA ASP A 252 0.51 -17.37 -17.80
C ASP A 252 -0.26 -17.07 -16.51
N PHE A 253 0.46 -16.77 -15.41
CA PHE A 253 -0.14 -16.52 -14.10
C PHE A 253 -1.19 -15.40 -14.18
N VAL A 254 -0.84 -14.26 -14.78
CA VAL A 254 -1.77 -13.13 -14.94
C VAL A 254 -2.97 -13.52 -15.82
N LYS A 255 -2.75 -14.27 -16.90
CA LYS A 255 -3.84 -14.76 -17.76
C LYS A 255 -4.78 -15.71 -17.01
N ARG A 256 -4.23 -16.58 -16.15
CA ARG A 256 -5.00 -17.49 -15.29
C ARG A 256 -5.77 -16.73 -14.20
N LEU A 257 -5.24 -15.61 -13.72
CA LEU A 257 -5.94 -14.70 -12.80
C LEU A 257 -7.09 -13.93 -13.46
N HIS A 258 -7.05 -13.73 -14.77
CA HIS A 258 -8.03 -12.89 -15.48
C HIS A 258 -9.46 -13.43 -15.43
N ARG A 259 -9.69 -14.67 -14.96
CA ARG A 259 -11.01 -15.28 -14.65
C ARG A 259 -12.11 -15.09 -15.72
N ALA A 260 -11.74 -14.72 -16.95
CA ALA A 260 -12.68 -14.48 -18.04
C ALA A 260 -13.42 -15.76 -18.42
N SER A 261 -12.74 -16.91 -18.32
CA SER A 261 -13.31 -18.23 -18.59
C SER A 261 -14.37 -18.68 -17.59
N VAL A 262 -14.44 -18.07 -16.39
CA VAL A 262 -15.39 -18.50 -15.36
C VAL A 262 -16.73 -17.77 -15.45
N GLY A 263 -16.77 -16.57 -16.06
CA GLY A 263 -18.00 -15.82 -16.35
C GLY A 263 -19.01 -15.82 -15.19
N LYS A 264 -20.27 -16.19 -15.50
CA LYS A 264 -21.37 -16.29 -14.52
C LYS A 264 -21.19 -17.37 -13.44
N HIS A 265 -20.22 -18.28 -13.61
CA HIS A 265 -19.93 -19.37 -12.68
C HIS A 265 -18.90 -19.00 -11.61
N GLY A 266 -18.50 -17.72 -11.52
CA GLY A 266 -17.48 -17.24 -10.58
C GLY A 266 -17.68 -17.72 -9.14
N VAL A 267 -18.91 -17.63 -8.61
CA VAL A 267 -19.24 -18.07 -7.23
C VAL A 267 -19.04 -19.57 -7.05
N ALA A 268 -19.54 -20.40 -7.97
CA ALA A 268 -19.39 -21.85 -7.88
C ALA A 268 -17.91 -22.27 -7.99
N PHE A 269 -17.14 -21.59 -8.84
CA PHE A 269 -15.71 -21.80 -8.94
C PHE A 269 -14.95 -21.37 -7.68
N ASP A 270 -15.32 -20.25 -7.06
CA ASP A 270 -14.74 -19.84 -5.76
C ASP A 270 -15.03 -20.84 -4.66
N GLN A 271 -16.24 -21.39 -4.63
CA GLN A 271 -16.60 -22.46 -3.70
C GLN A 271 -15.77 -23.73 -3.93
N ALA A 272 -15.60 -24.14 -5.19
CA ALA A 272 -14.76 -25.29 -5.54
C ALA A 272 -13.28 -25.05 -5.17
N LEU A 273 -12.72 -23.89 -5.49
CA LEU A 273 -11.36 -23.53 -5.11
C LEU A 273 -11.19 -23.53 -3.59
N LYS A 274 -12.15 -22.97 -2.85
CA LYS A 274 -12.14 -22.97 -1.38
C LYS A 274 -12.16 -24.39 -0.82
N HIS A 275 -12.94 -25.30 -1.42
CA HIS A 275 -12.96 -26.71 -1.05
C HIS A 275 -11.58 -27.36 -1.22
N TYR A 276 -10.99 -27.29 -2.41
CA TYR A 276 -9.66 -27.88 -2.67
C TYR A 276 -8.54 -27.25 -1.83
N LEU A 277 -8.57 -25.93 -1.61
CA LEU A 277 -7.62 -25.27 -0.71
C LEU A 277 -7.78 -25.75 0.73
N SER A 278 -9.02 -26.04 1.17
CA SER A 278 -9.28 -26.61 2.50
C SER A 278 -8.75 -28.03 2.60
N GLU A 279 -8.96 -28.87 1.60
CA GLU A 279 -8.41 -30.23 1.55
C GLU A 279 -6.89 -30.22 1.55
N TYR A 280 -6.28 -29.37 0.73
CA TYR A 280 -4.82 -29.22 0.68
C TYR A 280 -4.25 -28.75 2.02
N ARG A 281 -4.88 -27.75 2.67
CA ARG A 281 -4.50 -27.32 4.02
C ARG A 281 -4.63 -28.46 5.05
N ALA A 282 -5.69 -29.26 4.96
CA ALA A 282 -5.85 -30.43 5.82
C ALA A 282 -4.74 -31.47 5.60
N GLY A 283 -4.32 -31.68 4.34
CA GLY A 283 -3.20 -32.57 4.00
C GLY A 283 -1.83 -32.03 4.46
N LEU A 284 -1.65 -30.71 4.48
CA LEU A 284 -0.44 -30.07 5.02
C LEU A 284 -0.38 -30.11 6.56
N ASN A 285 -1.53 -30.23 7.23
CA ASN A 285 -1.60 -30.50 8.67
C ASN A 285 -1.29 -31.98 8.94
N PHE A 286 -0.16 -32.47 8.41
CA PHE A 286 0.27 -33.84 8.58
C PHE A 286 0.32 -34.16 10.07
N HIS A 287 -0.37 -35.23 10.46
CA HIS A 287 -0.45 -35.72 11.82
C HIS A 287 0.94 -35.71 12.46
N ALA A 288 1.09 -34.99 13.57
CA ALA A 288 2.31 -34.93 14.39
C ALA A 288 2.60 -36.27 15.11
N ASN A 289 2.49 -37.39 14.39
CA ASN A 289 2.81 -38.75 14.83
C ASN A 289 4.07 -39.29 14.13
N GLY A 290 4.74 -38.51 13.27
CA GLY A 290 6.03 -38.86 12.69
C GLY A 290 7.17 -38.37 13.59
N GLN A 291 8.06 -39.28 13.99
CA GLN A 291 9.33 -38.89 14.64
C GLN A 291 10.09 -37.92 13.74
N ALA A 292 10.67 -36.87 14.35
CA ALA A 292 11.46 -35.87 13.65
C ALA A 292 12.59 -36.56 12.86
N ILE A 293 12.50 -36.53 11.53
CA ILE A 293 13.63 -36.91 10.67
C ILE A 293 14.53 -35.69 10.57
N ARG A 294 15.33 -35.49 11.62
CA ARG A 294 16.72 -34.99 11.64
C ARG A 294 17.07 -34.53 13.06
N ALA A 295 18.00 -35.28 13.66
CA ALA A 295 18.94 -34.78 14.65
C ALA A 295 19.94 -33.83 13.99
#